data_AF-A0A7S2LXT8-F1
#
_entry.id   AF-A0A7S2LXT8-F1
#
_cell.length_a   1.000
_cell.length_b   1.000
_cell.length_c   1.000
_cell.angle_alpha   90.00
_cell.angle_beta   90.00
_cell.angle_gamma   90.00
#
_symmetry.space_group_name_H-M   'P 1'
#
loop_
_entity.id
_entity.type
_entity.pdbx_description
1 polymer ?
#
loop_
_entity_poly.entity_id
_entity_poly.type
_entity_poly.pdbx_seq_one_letter_code
_entity_poly.pdbx_strand_id
1 'polypeptide(L)'
;TMCMCIPLRLGVLVASICTFLTSLLYVLDGDLFARLFRHFVGGYCLASRMAVGAVEVTGVVFGLLGIIGTWYSKRSYISSLNIWQFLRLGVWAWMYYCDLTLVLHCEDWVNAVETMTDQHGWNQLMYDIALSGQCGSDRTHFLGFSALTLAVFMYLAHATSRYLEFMDRLPKHLLKVPVDSVSGIFYSHSLGERAYMNGSYGAVEAPAPAEAPQDFGAPFAGGPLNGPMG
;
A
#
# COMPACT_ATOMS: atom_id res chain seq x y z
N THR A 1 0.05 6.98 -14.47
CA THR A 1 0.56 8.20 -13.80
C THR A 1 -0.38 8.54 -12.65
N MET A 2 0.12 9.14 -11.58
CA MET A 2 -0.70 9.71 -10.49
C MET A 2 -0.83 11.21 -10.69
N CYS A 3 -1.99 11.79 -10.35
CA CYS A 3 -2.32 13.21 -10.51
C CYS A 3 -1.92 13.78 -11.89
N MET A 4 -2.14 12.99 -12.95
CA MET A 4 -1.80 13.25 -14.37
C MET A 4 -0.31 13.46 -14.71
N CYS A 5 0.52 13.87 -13.76
CA CYS A 5 1.90 14.32 -14.02
C CYS A 5 2.97 13.51 -13.27
N ILE A 6 2.60 12.77 -12.22
CA ILE A 6 3.56 12.10 -11.34
C ILE A 6 3.77 10.65 -11.81
N PRO A 7 5.03 10.18 -11.98
CA PRO A 7 5.30 8.79 -12.31
C PRO A 7 4.80 7.89 -11.17
N LEU A 8 4.18 6.76 -11.55
CA LEU A 8 3.43 5.91 -10.62
C LEU A 8 4.29 5.45 -9.42
N ARG A 9 5.57 5.13 -9.67
CA ARG A 9 6.54 4.75 -8.63
C ARG A 9 6.78 5.86 -7.60
N LEU A 10 6.93 7.11 -8.05
CA LEU A 10 7.15 8.25 -7.17
C LEU A 10 5.88 8.55 -6.35
N GLY A 11 4.71 8.44 -6.97
CA GLY A 11 3.44 8.61 -6.27
C GLY A 11 3.25 7.61 -5.12
N VAL A 12 3.54 6.33 -5.35
CA VAL A 12 3.45 5.29 -4.30
C VAL A 12 4.54 5.47 -3.24
N LEU A 13 5.74 5.93 -3.61
CA LEU A 13 6.80 6.26 -2.65
C LEU A 13 6.37 7.41 -1.73
N VAL A 14 5.88 8.51 -2.29
CA VAL A 14 5.38 9.67 -1.52
C VAL A 14 4.22 9.25 -0.63
N ALA A 15 3.28 8.46 -1.12
CA ALA A 15 2.16 7.95 -0.32
C ALA A 15 2.64 7.09 0.86
N SER A 16 3.68 6.28 0.66
CA SER A 16 4.28 5.44 1.70
C SER A 16 5.01 6.28 2.75
N ILE A 17 5.75 7.31 2.32
CA ILE A 17 6.42 8.27 3.22
C ILE A 17 5.38 9.03 4.04
N CYS A 18 4.34 9.57 3.40
CA CYS A 18 3.27 10.27 4.11
C CYS A 18 2.61 9.36 5.15
N THR A 19 2.31 8.11 4.78
CA THR A 19 1.75 7.12 5.71
C THR A 19 2.68 6.86 6.89
N PHE A 20 3.97 6.64 6.64
CA PHE A 20 4.95 6.43 7.70
C PHE A 20 5.05 7.65 8.63
N LEU A 21 5.09 8.86 8.08
CA LEU A 21 5.18 10.09 8.86
C LEU A 21 3.91 10.34 9.69
N THR A 22 2.71 10.17 9.11
CA THR A 22 1.46 10.34 9.88
C THR A 22 1.35 9.33 11.01
N SER A 23 1.72 8.09 10.74
CA SER A 23 1.71 7.01 11.75
C SER A 23 2.79 7.23 12.82
N LEU A 24 3.97 7.75 12.45
CA LEU A 24 5.01 8.12 13.41
C LEU A 24 4.57 9.27 14.32
N LEU A 25 3.97 10.32 13.75
CA LEU A 25 3.42 11.44 14.51
C LEU A 25 2.33 10.98 15.49
N TYR A 26 1.47 10.03 15.08
CA TYR A 26 0.47 9.44 15.95
C TYR A 26 1.09 8.67 17.13
N VAL A 27 2.18 7.93 16.90
CA VAL A 27 2.89 7.20 17.96
C VAL A 27 3.63 8.15 18.93
N LEU A 28 4.15 9.28 18.44
CA LEU A 28 4.86 10.26 19.26
C LEU A 28 3.93 11.07 20.15
N ASP A 29 2.82 11.57 19.59
CA ASP A 29 1.85 12.40 20.32
C ASP A 29 0.43 12.18 19.78
N GLY A 30 -0.16 11.05 20.21
CA GLY A 30 -1.50 10.65 19.80
C GLY A 30 -2.60 11.62 20.26
N ASP A 31 -2.41 12.28 21.40
CA ASP A 31 -3.39 13.21 21.97
C ASP A 31 -3.43 14.52 21.17
N LEU A 32 -2.27 15.10 20.86
CA LEU A 32 -2.21 16.29 20.01
C LEU A 32 -2.71 15.98 18.60
N PHE A 33 -2.33 14.82 18.06
CA PHE A 33 -2.78 14.38 16.74
C PHE A 33 -4.29 14.23 16.68
N ALA A 34 -4.91 13.56 17.66
CA ALA A 34 -6.36 13.40 17.74
C ALA A 34 -7.11 14.73 17.88
N ARG A 35 -6.49 15.76 18.48
CA ARG A 35 -7.09 17.10 18.57
C ARG A 35 -7.00 17.89 17.27
N LEU A 36 -5.82 17.92 16.64
CA LEU A 36 -5.58 18.70 15.42
C LEU A 36 -6.27 18.08 14.20
N PHE A 37 -6.19 16.76 14.05
CA PHE A 37 -6.72 16.05 12.89
C PHE A 37 -8.13 15.52 13.10
N ARG A 38 -8.83 15.93 14.15
CA ARG A 38 -10.18 15.43 14.49
C ARG A 38 -11.17 15.49 13.32
N HIS A 39 -11.19 16.62 12.61
CA HIS A 39 -12.07 16.79 11.46
C HIS A 39 -11.71 15.89 10.28
N PHE A 40 -10.44 15.52 10.15
CA PHE A 40 -9.96 14.65 9.07
C PHE A 40 -10.11 13.17 9.41
N VAL A 41 -9.77 12.79 10.65
CA VAL A 41 -9.59 11.42 11.14
C VAL A 41 -10.84 10.88 11.84
N GLY A 42 -11.72 11.76 12.32
CA GLY A 42 -12.86 11.40 13.16
C GLY A 42 -12.45 11.08 14.59
N GLY A 43 -13.06 10.05 15.17
CA GLY A 43 -12.83 9.62 16.55
C GLY A 43 -13.79 10.24 17.55
N TYR A 44 -15.02 10.53 17.09
CA TYR A 44 -16.11 11.00 17.95
C TYR A 44 -16.60 9.87 18.86
N CYS A 45 -16.69 8.64 18.37
CA CYS A 45 -16.95 7.46 19.19
C CYS A 45 -15.65 6.88 19.80
N LEU A 46 -15.74 6.28 20.99
CA LEU A 46 -14.61 5.56 21.59
C LEU A 46 -14.15 4.39 20.69
N ALA A 47 -15.11 3.66 20.13
CA ALA A 47 -14.82 2.52 19.25
C ALA A 47 -14.10 2.97 17.96
N SER A 48 -14.53 4.09 17.36
CA SER A 48 -13.88 4.61 16.14
C SER A 48 -12.47 5.11 16.44
N ARG A 49 -12.25 5.78 17.58
CA ARG A 49 -10.92 6.22 18.01
C ARG A 49 -9.95 5.05 18.18
N MET A 50 -10.38 3.98 18.83
CA MET A 50 -9.55 2.78 19.03
C MET A 50 -9.25 2.07 17.70
N ALA A 51 -10.25 1.93 16.82
CA ALA A 51 -10.09 1.28 15.53
C ALA A 51 -9.10 2.05 14.63
N VAL A 52 -9.24 3.37 14.53
CA VAL A 52 -8.33 4.21 13.75
C VAL A 52 -6.93 4.23 14.38
N GLY A 53 -6.82 4.29 15.71
CA GLY A 53 -5.54 4.22 16.40
C GLY A 53 -4.77 2.93 16.11
N ALA A 54 -5.44 1.79 16.09
CA ALA A 54 -4.80 0.51 15.75
C ALA A 54 -4.27 0.51 14.29
N VAL A 55 -5.02 1.11 13.37
CA VAL A 55 -4.57 1.25 11.97
C VAL A 55 -3.37 2.18 11.85
N GLU A 56 -3.37 3.32 12.55
CA GLU A 56 -2.23 4.24 12.51
C GLU A 56 -0.96 3.62 13.13
N VAL A 57 -1.08 2.87 14.23
CA VAL A 57 0.08 2.16 14.81
C VAL A 57 0.65 1.11 13.85
N THR A 58 -0.20 0.30 13.23
CA THR A 58 0.25 -0.68 12.22
C THR A 58 0.81 -0.01 10.96
N GLY A 59 0.35 1.21 10.66
CA GLY A 59 0.82 2.02 9.53
C GLY A 59 2.30 2.37 9.57
N VAL A 60 2.94 2.40 10.75
CA VAL A 60 4.40 2.58 10.85
C VAL A 60 5.15 1.45 10.13
N VAL A 61 4.76 0.20 10.40
CA VAL A 61 5.41 -0.98 9.84
C VAL A 61 5.14 -1.08 8.34
N PHE A 62 3.87 -1.00 7.93
CA PHE A 62 3.51 -1.12 6.52
C PHE A 62 4.00 0.07 5.69
N GLY A 63 4.04 1.28 6.26
CA GLY A 63 4.65 2.46 5.64
C GLY A 63 6.14 2.26 5.34
N LEU A 64 6.91 1.74 6.29
CA LEU A 64 8.33 1.40 6.07
C LEU A 64 8.51 0.33 4.98
N LEU A 65 7.69 -0.73 5.01
CA LEU A 65 7.72 -1.76 3.97
C LEU A 65 7.39 -1.18 2.59
N GLY A 66 6.47 -0.21 2.52
CA GLY A 66 6.15 0.54 1.31
C GLY A 66 7.34 1.33 0.76
N ILE A 67 8.07 2.03 1.63
CA ILE A 67 9.28 2.79 1.26
C ILE A 67 10.35 1.85 0.71
N ILE A 68 10.68 0.78 1.44
CA ILE A 68 11.69 -0.21 1.02
C ILE A 68 11.25 -0.91 -0.28
N GLY A 69 9.97 -1.28 -0.37
CA GLY A 69 9.38 -1.94 -1.52
C GLY A 69 9.44 -1.10 -2.79
N THR A 70 9.15 0.20 -2.70
CA THR A 70 9.22 1.14 -3.83
C THR A 70 10.66 1.53 -4.19
N TRP A 71 11.57 1.58 -3.21
CA TRP A 71 12.98 1.86 -3.44
C TRP A 71 13.67 0.71 -4.18
N TYR A 72 13.51 -0.52 -3.72
CA TYR A 72 14.09 -1.72 -4.34
C TYR A 72 13.19 -2.36 -5.40
N SER A 73 12.06 -1.75 -5.74
CA SER A 73 11.05 -2.27 -6.68
C SER A 73 10.70 -3.74 -6.43
N LYS A 74 10.52 -4.13 -5.16
CA LYS A 74 10.19 -5.50 -4.76
C LYS A 74 8.67 -5.65 -4.59
N ARG A 75 8.05 -6.44 -5.49
CA ARG A 75 6.59 -6.67 -5.51
C ARG A 75 6.01 -7.15 -4.18
N SER A 76 6.68 -8.07 -3.49
CA SER A 76 6.17 -8.68 -2.25
C SER A 76 5.81 -7.62 -1.20
N TYR A 77 6.72 -6.67 -0.95
CA TYR A 77 6.51 -5.60 0.02
C TYR A 77 5.40 -4.62 -0.38
N ILE A 78 5.32 -4.30 -1.68
CA ILE A 78 4.28 -3.40 -2.21
C ILE A 78 2.90 -4.08 -2.14
N SER A 79 2.85 -5.40 -2.33
CA SER A 79 1.62 -6.18 -2.17
C SER A 79 1.11 -6.13 -0.73
N SER A 80 2.00 -6.31 0.25
CA SER A 80 1.67 -6.16 1.67
C SER A 80 1.14 -4.76 2.00
N LEU A 81 1.76 -3.71 1.46
CA LEU A 81 1.27 -2.34 1.61
C LEU A 81 -0.14 -2.17 1.03
N ASN A 82 -0.40 -2.72 -0.15
CA ASN A 82 -1.69 -2.59 -0.83
C ASN A 82 -2.83 -3.26 -0.04
N ILE A 83 -2.59 -4.47 0.49
CA ILE A 83 -3.56 -5.17 1.34
C ILE A 83 -3.85 -4.33 2.60
N TRP A 84 -2.81 -3.78 3.24
CA TRP A 84 -2.98 -2.91 4.39
C TRP A 84 -3.73 -1.61 4.04
N GLN A 85 -3.50 -1.01 2.87
CA GLN A 85 -4.25 0.17 2.42
C GLN A 85 -5.75 -0.12 2.24
N PHE A 86 -6.11 -1.30 1.74
CA PHE A 86 -7.53 -1.72 1.67
C PHE A 86 -8.12 -1.98 3.05
N LEU A 87 -7.37 -2.58 3.97
CA LEU A 87 -7.80 -2.74 5.37
C LEU A 87 -8.05 -1.37 6.01
N ARG A 88 -7.12 -0.43 5.84
CA ARG A 88 -7.26 0.96 6.32
C ARG A 88 -8.53 1.61 5.77
N LEU A 89 -8.82 1.43 4.47
CA LEU A 89 -10.05 1.93 3.87
C LEU A 89 -11.32 1.33 4.51
N GLY A 90 -11.30 0.03 4.80
CA GLY A 90 -12.41 -0.63 5.49
C GLY A 90 -12.66 -0.05 6.88
N VAL A 91 -11.60 0.15 7.67
CA VAL A 91 -11.69 0.76 9.01
C VAL A 91 -12.16 2.21 8.93
N TRP A 92 -11.68 2.97 7.94
CA TRP A 92 -12.13 4.35 7.72
C TRP A 92 -13.60 4.45 7.31
N ALA A 93 -14.08 3.54 6.45
CA ALA A 93 -15.49 3.48 6.08
C ALA A 93 -16.37 3.13 7.29
N TRP A 94 -15.93 2.19 8.13
CA TRP A 94 -16.60 1.85 9.39
C TRP A 94 -16.64 3.04 10.36
N MET A 95 -15.50 3.70 10.58
CA MET A 95 -15.42 4.91 11.42
C MET A 95 -16.38 5.99 10.90
N TYR A 96 -16.37 6.25 9.59
CA TYR A 96 -17.22 7.26 8.97
C TYR A 96 -18.70 6.97 9.23
N TYR A 97 -19.12 5.70 9.16
CA TYR A 97 -20.49 5.31 9.48
C TYR A 97 -20.85 5.58 10.95
N CYS A 98 -20.03 5.10 11.90
CA CYS A 98 -20.31 5.27 13.34
C CYS A 98 -20.28 6.73 13.79
N ASP A 99 -19.33 7.52 13.29
CA ASP A 99 -19.19 8.92 13.68
C ASP A 99 -20.27 9.78 13.01
N LEU A 100 -20.70 9.45 11.78
CA LEU A 100 -21.79 10.18 11.10
C LEU A 100 -23.12 10.02 11.84
N THR A 101 -23.49 8.82 12.28
CA THR A 101 -24.74 8.62 13.04
C THR A 101 -24.74 9.41 14.34
N LEU A 102 -23.58 9.50 14.99
CA LEU A 102 -23.40 10.22 16.25
C LEU A 102 -23.46 11.74 16.06
N VAL A 103 -22.83 12.28 15.01
CA VAL A 103 -22.79 13.72 14.72
C VAL A 103 -24.13 14.26 14.22
N LEU A 104 -24.94 13.41 13.55
CA LEU A 104 -26.30 13.79 13.15
C LEU A 104 -27.22 14.03 14.35
N HIS A 105 -27.01 13.30 15.45
CA HIS A 105 -27.77 13.39 16.70
C HIS A 105 -26.97 14.12 17.80
N CYS A 106 -26.08 15.04 17.41
CA CYS A 106 -25.24 15.80 18.34
C CYS A 106 -26.05 16.59 19.39
N GLU A 107 -27.21 17.14 19.01
CA GLU A 107 -28.08 17.93 19.89
C GLU A 107 -28.69 17.10 21.04
N ASP A 108 -28.85 15.78 20.84
CA ASP A 108 -29.41 14.88 21.85
C ASP A 108 -28.46 14.68 23.04
N TRP A 109 -27.18 15.03 22.91
CA TRP A 109 -26.23 15.05 24.03
C TRP A 109 -26.50 16.15 25.05
N VAL A 110 -27.35 17.13 24.73
CA VAL A 110 -27.84 18.15 25.68
C VAL A 110 -29.30 17.89 26.03
N ASN A 111 -30.11 17.48 25.05
CA ASN A 111 -31.56 17.32 25.22
C ASN A 111 -31.96 16.00 25.92
N ALA A 112 -31.18 14.91 25.75
CA ALA A 112 -31.51 13.57 26.21
C ALA A 112 -30.26 12.78 26.66
N VAL A 113 -29.52 13.34 27.63
CA VAL A 113 -28.23 12.81 28.11
C VAL A 113 -28.31 11.35 28.58
N GLU A 114 -29.38 10.99 29.31
CA GLU A 114 -29.56 9.62 29.85
C GLU A 114 -29.67 8.60 28.72
N THR A 115 -30.50 8.88 27.70
CA THR A 115 -30.70 7.99 26.55
C THR A 115 -29.43 7.80 25.73
N MET A 116 -28.65 8.87 25.52
CA MET A 116 -27.39 8.79 24.78
C MET A 116 -26.30 8.06 25.56
N THR A 117 -26.29 8.23 26.89
CA THR A 117 -25.35 7.53 27.79
C THR A 117 -25.64 6.03 27.82
N ASP A 118 -26.90 5.62 27.82
CA ASP A 118 -27.29 4.20 27.80
C ASP A 118 -26.94 3.52 26.46
N GLN A 119 -27.09 4.23 25.34
CA GLN A 119 -26.85 3.66 24.00
C GLN A 119 -25.38 3.65 23.58
N HIS A 120 -24.63 4.71 23.90
CA HIS A 120 -23.27 4.92 23.39
C HIS A 120 -22.18 5.00 24.47
N GLY A 121 -22.58 4.98 25.75
CA GLY A 121 -21.69 5.23 26.88
C GLY A 121 -21.39 6.72 27.04
N TRP A 122 -20.83 7.09 28.19
CA TRP A 122 -20.47 8.48 28.46
C TRP A 122 -19.34 8.96 27.53
N ASN A 123 -19.60 10.04 26.79
CA ASN A 123 -18.64 10.64 25.86
C ASN A 123 -18.47 12.14 26.13
N GLN A 124 -17.43 12.46 26.91
CA GLN A 124 -17.13 13.83 27.32
C GLN A 124 -16.86 14.76 26.13
N LEU A 125 -16.31 14.26 25.02
CA LEU A 125 -15.99 15.09 23.85
C LEU A 125 -17.26 15.56 23.13
N MET A 126 -18.23 14.65 22.91
CA MET A 126 -19.46 15.02 22.23
C MET A 126 -20.35 15.90 23.12
N TYR A 127 -20.34 15.65 24.42
CA TYR A 127 -21.03 16.50 25.40
C TYR A 127 -20.50 17.94 25.39
N ASP A 128 -19.18 18.14 25.37
CA ASP A 128 -18.56 19.47 25.33
C ASP A 128 -18.86 20.22 24.02
N ILE A 129 -18.82 19.51 22.88
CA ILE A 129 -19.19 20.08 21.58
C ILE A 129 -20.66 20.51 21.56
N ALA A 130 -21.55 19.66 22.08
CA ALA A 130 -22.98 19.96 22.12
C ALA A 130 -23.28 21.14 23.06
N LEU A 131 -22.60 21.23 24.21
CA LEU A 131 -22.71 22.35 25.14
C LEU A 131 -22.21 23.68 24.53
N SER A 132 -21.19 23.61 23.66
CA SER A 132 -20.67 24.79 22.96
C SER A 132 -21.57 25.30 21.83
N GLY A 133 -22.63 24.57 21.47
CA GLY A 133 -23.55 24.93 20.39
C GLY A 133 -22.96 24.81 18.98
N GLN A 134 -21.82 24.14 18.82
CA GLN A 134 -21.08 24.05 17.55
C GLN A 134 -21.46 22.83 16.69
N CYS A 135 -22.48 22.06 17.08
CA CYS A 135 -22.90 20.83 16.38
C CYS A 135 -23.10 21.00 14.86
N GLY A 136 -23.69 22.14 14.42
CA GLY A 136 -23.92 22.39 13.00
C GLY A 136 -22.62 22.61 12.21
N SER A 137 -21.68 23.38 12.78
CA SER A 137 -20.39 23.64 12.16
C SER A 137 -19.56 22.36 12.09
N ASP A 138 -19.45 21.62 13.20
CA ASP A 138 -18.67 20.39 13.29
C ASP A 138 -19.20 19.30 12.36
N ARG A 139 -20.52 19.24 12.17
CA ARG A 139 -21.16 18.34 11.19
C ARG A 139 -20.69 18.63 9.77
N THR A 140 -20.71 19.89 9.35
CA THR A 140 -20.28 20.26 7.98
C THR A 140 -18.79 20.06 7.76
N HIS A 141 -17.96 20.44 8.74
CA HIS A 141 -16.51 20.24 8.67
C HIS A 141 -16.16 18.75 8.65
N PHE A 142 -16.77 17.95 9.53
CA PHE A 142 -16.55 16.51 9.54
C PHE A 142 -16.93 15.89 8.20
N LEU A 143 -18.17 16.12 7.73
CA LEU A 143 -18.65 15.54 6.48
C LEU A 143 -17.75 15.90 5.29
N GLY A 144 -17.34 17.17 5.19
CA GLY A 144 -16.48 17.63 4.09
C GLY A 144 -15.08 17.05 4.17
N PHE A 145 -14.40 17.20 5.32
CA PHE A 145 -13.01 16.77 5.46
C PHE A 145 -12.88 15.26 5.47
N SER A 146 -13.73 14.52 6.19
CA SER A 146 -13.63 13.06 6.28
C SER A 146 -13.96 12.37 4.96
N ALA A 147 -14.95 12.88 4.20
CA ALA A 147 -15.26 12.35 2.86
C ALA A 147 -14.09 12.60 1.90
N LEU A 148 -13.45 13.78 1.99
CA LEU A 148 -12.26 14.08 1.21
C LEU A 148 -11.10 13.13 1.56
N THR A 149 -10.82 12.88 2.85
CA THR A 149 -9.75 11.96 3.25
C THR A 149 -10.04 10.53 2.78
N LEU A 150 -11.28 10.07 2.87
CA LEU A 150 -11.68 8.74 2.38
C LEU A 150 -11.48 8.64 0.86
N ALA A 151 -11.87 9.65 0.10
CA ALA A 151 -11.65 9.70 -1.35
C ALA A 151 -10.15 9.69 -1.70
N VAL A 152 -9.32 10.44 -0.97
CA VAL A 152 -7.86 10.45 -1.14
C VAL A 152 -7.27 9.08 -0.86
N PHE A 153 -7.65 8.42 0.24
CA PHE A 153 -7.15 7.07 0.53
C PHE A 153 -7.61 6.04 -0.50
N MET A 154 -8.84 6.17 -1.01
CA MET A 154 -9.36 5.29 -2.06
C MET A 154 -8.53 5.45 -3.34
N TYR A 155 -8.23 6.70 -3.70
CA TYR A 155 -7.38 7.00 -4.84
C TYR A 155 -5.96 6.43 -4.67
N LEU A 156 -5.35 6.59 -3.49
CA LEU A 156 -4.02 6.05 -3.21
C LEU A 156 -3.99 4.52 -3.28
N ALA A 157 -4.97 3.83 -2.69
CA ALA A 157 -5.07 2.38 -2.75
C ALA A 157 -5.26 1.87 -4.19
N HIS A 158 -6.10 2.54 -4.97
CA HIS A 158 -6.29 2.23 -6.38
C HIS A 158 -4.98 2.42 -7.17
N ALA A 159 -4.23 3.49 -6.91
CA ALA A 159 -2.97 3.73 -7.59
C ALA A 159 -1.88 2.71 -7.22
N THR A 160 -1.81 2.27 -5.96
CA THR A 160 -0.93 1.18 -5.53
C THR A 160 -1.30 -0.13 -6.22
N SER A 161 -2.60 -0.42 -6.36
CA SER A 161 -3.08 -1.61 -7.09
C SER A 161 -2.70 -1.56 -8.57
N ARG A 162 -2.86 -0.39 -9.22
CA ARG A 162 -2.40 -0.16 -10.60
C ARG A 162 -0.88 -0.32 -10.73
N TYR A 163 -0.11 0.04 -9.71
CA TYR A 163 1.33 -0.15 -9.71
C TYR A 163 1.73 -1.62 -9.61
N LEU A 164 1.03 -2.40 -8.80
CA LEU A 164 1.21 -3.85 -8.73
C LEU A 164 0.87 -4.51 -10.06
N GLU A 165 -0.27 -4.17 -10.66
CA GLU A 165 -0.66 -4.67 -11.99
C GLU A 165 0.39 -4.30 -13.04
N PHE A 166 0.94 -3.08 -12.99
CA PHE A 166 2.00 -2.64 -13.89
C PHE A 166 3.28 -3.46 -13.71
N MET A 167 3.69 -3.76 -12.47
CA MET A 167 4.84 -4.64 -12.19
C MET A 167 4.61 -6.09 -12.66
N ASP A 168 3.37 -6.55 -12.74
CA ASP A 168 3.01 -7.91 -13.14
C ASP A 168 2.95 -8.14 -14.66
N ARG A 169 2.84 -7.06 -15.45
CA ARG A 169 2.75 -7.16 -16.91
C ARG A 169 4.02 -7.72 -17.59
N LEU A 170 5.13 -7.86 -16.87
CA LEU A 170 6.34 -8.51 -17.39
C LEU A 170 6.45 -9.97 -16.90
N PRO A 171 6.23 -10.96 -17.79
CA PRO A 171 6.29 -12.36 -17.43
C PRO A 171 7.72 -12.79 -17.10
N LYS A 172 7.96 -13.07 -15.82
CA LYS A 172 9.23 -13.60 -15.29
C LYS A 172 9.66 -14.94 -15.90
N HIS A 173 8.73 -15.67 -16.52
CA HIS A 173 9.01 -16.98 -17.11
C HIS A 173 9.60 -16.90 -18.53
N LEU A 174 9.54 -15.73 -19.18
CA LEU A 174 10.09 -15.53 -20.54
C LEU A 174 11.50 -14.90 -20.53
N LEU A 175 11.97 -14.46 -19.36
CA LEU A 175 13.31 -13.94 -19.17
C LEU A 175 13.99 -14.89 -18.16
N LYS A 176 15.09 -15.54 -18.53
CA LYS A 176 15.97 -16.26 -17.58
C LYS A 176 16.67 -15.25 -16.66
N VAL A 177 15.91 -14.56 -15.81
CA VAL A 177 16.46 -13.60 -14.86
C VAL A 177 16.77 -14.36 -13.57
N PRO A 178 17.99 -14.25 -13.01
CA PRO A 178 18.34 -14.88 -11.74
C PRO A 178 17.34 -14.46 -10.66
N VAL A 179 17.07 -15.39 -9.73
CA VAL A 179 16.05 -15.29 -8.68
C VAL A 179 16.17 -14.02 -7.82
N ASP A 180 17.37 -13.42 -7.75
CA ASP A 180 17.69 -12.20 -6.99
C ASP A 180 17.74 -10.89 -7.81
N SER A 181 17.32 -10.92 -9.07
CA SER A 181 17.26 -9.72 -9.91
C SER A 181 16.09 -8.79 -9.51
N VAL A 182 16.37 -7.48 -9.50
CA VAL A 182 15.37 -6.44 -9.27
C VAL A 182 14.25 -6.61 -10.30
N SER A 183 13.00 -6.79 -9.86
CA SER A 183 11.95 -7.27 -10.74
C SER A 183 11.64 -6.31 -11.89
N GLY A 184 11.93 -6.78 -13.10
CA GLY A 184 11.06 -6.73 -14.28
C GLY A 184 11.01 -5.44 -15.10
N ILE A 185 11.15 -4.23 -14.54
CA ILE A 185 10.89 -2.99 -15.33
C ILE A 185 11.98 -1.93 -15.18
N PHE A 186 12.70 -1.93 -14.06
CA PHE A 186 13.68 -0.89 -13.73
C PHE A 186 15.12 -1.41 -13.69
N TYR A 187 15.39 -2.55 -14.33
CA TYR A 187 16.75 -3.03 -14.48
C TYR A 187 17.48 -2.17 -15.51
N SER A 188 18.45 -1.38 -15.05
CA SER A 188 19.35 -0.66 -15.94
C SER A 188 20.42 -1.61 -16.42
N HIS A 189 20.42 -1.91 -17.72
CA HIS A 189 21.51 -2.67 -18.33
C HIS A 189 22.81 -1.88 -18.22
N SER A 190 23.86 -2.55 -17.76
CA SER A 190 25.21 -1.99 -17.91
C SER A 190 25.60 -2.11 -19.38
N LEU A 191 26.28 -1.10 -19.94
CA LEU A 191 26.79 -1.15 -21.33
C LEU A 191 27.74 -2.32 -21.58
N GLY A 192 28.32 -2.89 -20.52
CA GLY A 192 29.19 -4.08 -20.57
C GLY A 192 28.47 -5.42 -20.43
N GLU A 193 27.13 -5.44 -20.31
CA GLU A 193 26.40 -6.68 -20.12
C GLU A 193 26.42 -7.52 -21.41
N ARG A 194 27.07 -8.69 -21.32
CA ARG A 194 27.35 -9.56 -22.46
C ARG A 194 26.08 -10.02 -23.20
N ALA A 195 24.96 -10.17 -22.49
CA ALA A 195 23.67 -10.53 -23.09
C ALA A 195 23.07 -9.40 -23.95
N TYR A 196 23.26 -8.14 -23.56
CA TYR A 196 22.87 -6.97 -24.36
C TYR A 196 23.78 -6.82 -25.58
N MET A 197 25.10 -6.93 -25.39
CA MET A 197 26.09 -6.84 -26.47
C MET A 197 25.93 -7.95 -27.52
N ASN A 198 25.52 -9.15 -27.09
CA ASN A 198 25.29 -10.29 -27.98
C ASN A 198 23.90 -10.25 -28.65
N GLY A 199 23.07 -9.23 -28.42
CA GLY A 199 21.75 -9.11 -29.04
C GLY A 199 20.75 -10.22 -28.67
N SER A 200 21.07 -11.05 -27.67
CA SER A 200 20.23 -12.18 -27.22
C SER A 200 19.16 -11.74 -26.23
N TYR A 201 19.17 -10.46 -25.82
CA TYR A 201 18.24 -9.94 -24.85
C TYR A 201 16.82 -9.83 -25.43
N GLY A 202 15.89 -10.63 -24.89
CA GLY A 202 14.50 -10.69 -25.37
C GLY A 202 14.30 -11.54 -26.64
N ALA A 203 15.35 -12.20 -27.15
CA ALA A 203 15.20 -13.18 -28.21
C ALA A 203 14.45 -14.39 -27.66
N VAL A 204 13.23 -14.61 -28.15
CA VAL A 204 12.47 -15.84 -27.91
C VAL A 204 13.20 -16.95 -28.67
N GLU A 205 14.08 -17.67 -27.98
CA GLU A 205 14.59 -18.93 -28.50
C GLU A 205 13.36 -19.85 -28.67
N ALA A 206 13.03 -20.17 -29.91
CA ALA A 206 12.02 -21.18 -30.21
C ALA A 206 12.34 -22.44 -29.39
N PRO A 207 11.33 -23.10 -28.78
CA PRO A 207 11.60 -24.29 -27.97
C PRO A 207 12.40 -25.28 -28.83
N ALA A 208 13.58 -25.65 -28.32
CA ALA A 208 14.38 -26.68 -28.96
C ALA A 208 13.49 -27.92 -29.16
N PRO A 209 13.48 -28.54 -30.35
CA PRO A 209 12.72 -29.75 -30.57
C PRO A 209 13.15 -30.77 -29.51
N ALA A 210 12.16 -31.36 -28.83
CA ALA A 210 12.38 -32.26 -27.70
C ALA A 210 13.47 -33.28 -28.05
N GLU A 211 14.59 -33.23 -27.34
CA GLU A 211 15.62 -34.26 -27.45
C GLU A 211 15.00 -35.61 -27.08
N ALA A 212 15.12 -36.58 -28.00
CA ALA A 212 14.68 -37.94 -27.78
C ALA A 212 15.35 -38.51 -26.52
N PRO A 213 14.65 -39.36 -25.74
CA PRO A 213 15.19 -39.89 -24.49
C PRO A 213 16.51 -40.61 -24.75
N GLN A 214 17.57 -40.14 -24.08
CA GLN A 214 18.88 -40.77 -24.13
C GLN A 214 18.82 -42.13 -23.42
N ASP A 215 19.07 -43.20 -24.17
CA ASP A 215 19.23 -44.55 -23.65
C ASP A 215 20.50 -44.62 -22.78
N PHE A 216 20.34 -44.84 -21.48
CA PHE A 216 21.43 -45.01 -20.53
C PHE A 216 22.11 -46.37 -20.78
N GLY A 217 23.12 -46.42 -21.66
CA GLY A 217 23.87 -47.68 -21.84
C GLY A 217 24.86 -47.84 -22.99
N ALA A 218 25.28 -46.80 -23.73
CA ALA A 218 26.26 -46.98 -24.81
C ALA A 218 27.71 -46.69 -24.34
N PRO A 219 28.71 -47.55 -24.68
CA PRO A 219 30.08 -47.43 -24.21
C PRO A 219 30.85 -46.30 -24.90
N PHE A 220 31.75 -45.66 -24.14
CA PHE A 220 32.72 -44.67 -24.61
C PHE A 220 33.52 -45.19 -25.81
N ALA A 221 33.29 -44.63 -27.00
CA ALA A 221 34.15 -44.80 -28.17
C ALA A 221 35.15 -43.64 -28.24
N GLY A 222 36.42 -43.95 -27.95
CA GLY A 222 37.53 -43.00 -28.08
C GLY A 222 37.76 -42.54 -29.52
N GLY A 223 38.01 -41.24 -29.69
CA GLY A 223 38.46 -40.64 -30.95
C GLY A 223 40.00 -40.43 -30.99
N PRO A 224 40.63 -40.43 -32.17
CA PRO A 224 42.07 -40.66 -32.31
C PRO A 224 42.93 -39.39 -32.19
N LEU A 225 44.09 -39.53 -31.54
CA LEU A 225 45.20 -38.58 -31.61
C LEU A 225 45.98 -38.82 -32.91
N ASN A 226 45.96 -37.85 -33.84
CA ASN A 226 47.01 -37.73 -34.87
C ASN A 226 47.05 -36.30 -35.44
N GLY A 227 48.21 -35.64 -35.28
CA GLY A 227 48.62 -34.45 -36.01
C GLY A 227 50.15 -34.51 -36.20
N PRO A 228 50.69 -34.33 -37.43
CA PRO A 228 52.06 -34.72 -37.77
C PRO A 228 53.11 -33.66 -37.40
N MET A 229 54.34 -34.11 -37.20
CA MET A 229 55.55 -33.29 -37.21
C MET A 229 55.91 -32.88 -38.64
N GLY A 230 56.34 -31.63 -38.81
CA GLY A 230 56.97 -31.05 -39.99
C GLY A 230 57.47 -29.66 -39.67
#